data_AF-A0A1M6RPF5-F1
#
_entry.id   AF-A0A1M6RPF5-F1
#
_cell.length_a   1.000
_cell.length_b   1.000
_cell.length_c   1.000
_cell.angle_alpha   90.00
_cell.angle_beta   90.00
_cell.angle_gamma   90.00
#
_symmetry.space_group_name_H-M   'P 1'
#
loop_
_entity.id
_entity.type
_entity.pdbx_description
1 polymer ?
#
loop_
_entity_poly.entity_id
_entity_poly.type
_entity_poly.pdbx_seq_one_letter_code
_entity_poly.pdbx_strand_id
1 'polypeptide(L)'
;MDCVYWIGAFFWLPLFLWLALFLWARFLAYPLFLKYQIRRGKTWCYIPGWWLKNAALRIMVRFVLLLLCVLAALSSSATLYWLYPVSAYWFVFLFLGVLILARPVVNFSMRFVYRLELDAYFLEYRKQSEFYDKAGHPLSDYDLAGHAAWAFRDAMHKADAEKRFFKYLKEMSNQAFASEKGSLPC
;
A
#
# COMPACT_ATOMS: atom_id res chain seq x y z
N MET A 1 -5.98 30.44 27.45
CA MET A 1 -4.68 29.96 26.95
C MET A 1 -4.97 29.01 25.80
N ASP A 2 -4.56 29.37 24.59
CA ASP A 2 -5.07 28.76 23.36
C ASP A 2 -4.47 27.36 23.16
N CYS A 3 -5.33 26.32 23.15
CA CYS A 3 -4.91 24.93 22.97
C CYS A 3 -4.06 24.73 21.69
N VAL A 4 -4.30 25.55 20.67
CA VAL A 4 -3.54 25.56 19.40
C VAL A 4 -2.08 25.91 19.62
N TYR A 5 -1.78 26.85 20.53
CA TYR A 5 -0.43 27.27 20.85
C TYR A 5 0.34 26.17 21.62
N TRP A 6 -0.34 25.48 22.53
CA TRP A 6 0.22 24.33 23.25
C TRP A 6 0.49 23.15 22.33
N ILE A 7 -0.43 22.83 21.41
CA ILE A 7 -0.23 21.77 20.41
C ILE A 7 0.90 22.14 19.44
N GLY A 8 0.98 23.42 19.03
CA GLY A 8 2.05 23.92 18.17
C GLY A 8 3.43 23.84 18.79
N ALA A 9 3.55 24.04 20.12
CA ALA A 9 4.80 23.90 20.86
C ALA A 9 5.36 22.46 20.82
N PHE A 10 4.50 21.45 20.63
CA PHE A 10 4.93 20.08 20.36
C PHE A 10 5.29 19.88 18.89
N PHE A 11 6.39 20.50 18.47
CA PHE A 11 6.93 20.43 17.10
C PHE A 11 7.08 18.99 16.56
N TRP A 12 7.32 18.01 17.44
CA TRP A 12 7.50 16.60 17.06
C TRP A 12 6.19 15.82 16.85
N LEU A 13 5.08 16.28 17.41
CA LEU A 13 3.77 15.63 17.30
C LEU A 13 3.31 15.39 15.86
N PRO A 14 3.44 16.36 14.91
CA PRO A 14 3.09 16.09 13.52
C PRO A 14 3.95 14.98 12.92
N LEU A 15 5.27 14.92 13.21
CA LEU A 15 6.15 13.87 12.70
C LEU A 15 5.71 12.47 13.16
N PHE A 16 5.34 12.31 14.44
CA PHE A 16 4.81 11.04 14.95
C PHE A 16 3.49 10.65 14.29
N LEU A 17 2.59 11.61 14.07
CA LEU A 17 1.32 11.35 13.38
C LEU A 17 1.51 10.98 11.91
N TRP A 18 2.45 11.62 11.20
CA TRP A 18 2.82 11.26 9.84
C TRP A 18 3.44 9.87 9.76
N LEU A 19 4.30 9.51 10.71
CA LEU A 19 4.87 8.17 10.81
C LEU A 19 3.78 7.12 11.09
N ALA A 20 2.88 7.39 12.04
CA ALA A 20 1.75 6.53 12.35
C ALA A 20 0.83 6.35 11.13
N LEU A 21 0.50 7.44 10.43
CA LEU A 21 -0.27 7.42 9.19
C LEU A 21 0.44 6.58 8.11
N PHE A 22 1.75 6.75 7.95
CA PHE A 22 2.55 5.98 7.00
C PHE A 22 2.53 4.48 7.30
N LEU A 23 2.79 4.08 8.55
CA LEU A 23 2.78 2.68 8.98
C LEU A 23 1.37 2.09 8.87
N TRP A 24 0.34 2.83 9.27
CA TRP A 24 -1.05 2.39 9.16
C TRP A 24 -1.46 2.18 7.70
N ALA A 25 -1.10 3.13 6.82
CA ALA A 25 -1.34 3.03 5.39
C ALA A 25 -0.61 1.83 4.76
N ARG A 26 0.63 1.58 5.18
CA ARG A 26 1.49 0.51 4.65
C ARG A 26 1.05 -0.89 5.09
N PHE A 27 0.70 -1.08 6.37
CA PHE A 27 0.49 -2.42 6.94
C PHE A 27 -0.97 -2.81 7.12
N LEU A 28 -1.89 -1.88 7.34
CA LEU A 28 -3.31 -2.21 7.58
C LEU A 28 -4.22 -1.75 6.45
N ALA A 29 -3.99 -0.56 5.90
CA ALA A 29 -4.91 0.05 4.93
C ALA A 29 -4.59 -0.28 3.47
N TYR A 30 -3.48 -0.97 3.18
CA TYR A 30 -3.10 -1.43 1.83
C TYR A 30 -4.19 -2.22 1.08
N PRO A 31 -5.06 -3.04 1.71
CA PRO A 31 -6.10 -3.77 0.97
C PRO A 31 -7.15 -2.85 0.35
N LEU A 32 -7.29 -1.60 0.83
CA LEU A 32 -8.14 -0.59 0.20
C LEU A 32 -7.64 -0.24 -1.20
N PHE A 33 -6.32 -0.14 -1.37
CA PHE A 33 -5.69 0.14 -2.65
C PHE A 33 -5.78 -1.07 -3.58
N LEU A 34 -5.55 -2.28 -3.09
CA LEU A 34 -5.70 -3.50 -3.89
C LEU A 34 -7.13 -3.66 -4.42
N LYS A 35 -8.14 -3.42 -3.57
CA LYS A 35 -9.55 -3.42 -4.00
C LYS A 35 -9.83 -2.38 -5.09
N TYR A 36 -9.17 -1.24 -5.06
CA TYR A 36 -9.29 -0.22 -6.09
C TYR A 36 -8.66 -0.69 -7.43
N GLN A 37 -7.53 -1.39 -7.39
CA GLN A 37 -6.89 -1.95 -8.59
C GLN A 37 -7.70 -3.08 -9.23
N ILE A 38 -8.34 -3.93 -8.43
CA ILE A 38 -9.23 -4.99 -8.93
C ILE A 38 -10.41 -4.37 -9.69
N ARG A 39 -10.99 -3.27 -9.16
CA ARG A 39 -12.06 -2.53 -9.86
C ARG A 39 -11.61 -1.89 -11.17
N ARG A 40 -10.30 -1.65 -11.34
CA ARG A 40 -9.70 -1.17 -12.60
C ARG A 40 -9.37 -2.30 -13.58
N GLY A 41 -9.75 -3.55 -13.29
CA GLY A 41 -9.55 -4.69 -14.17
C GLY A 41 -8.28 -5.52 -13.89
N LYS A 42 -7.53 -5.22 -12.82
CA LYS A 42 -6.39 -6.06 -12.40
C LYS A 42 -6.90 -7.23 -11.53
N THR A 43 -7.46 -8.25 -12.18
CA THR A 43 -8.12 -9.40 -11.53
C THR A 43 -7.17 -10.41 -10.87
N TRP A 44 -5.88 -10.31 -11.15
CA TRP A 44 -4.83 -11.16 -10.56
C TRP A 44 -4.44 -10.76 -9.14
N CYS A 45 -4.75 -9.53 -8.70
CA CYS A 45 -4.39 -9.05 -7.36
C CYS A 45 -5.10 -9.88 -6.28
N TYR A 46 -4.35 -10.27 -5.26
CA TYR A 46 -4.88 -11.07 -4.16
C TYR A 46 -5.26 -10.15 -3.00
N ILE A 47 -6.44 -10.36 -2.39
CA ILE A 47 -6.82 -9.68 -1.15
C ILE A 47 -6.68 -10.68 0.00
N PRO A 48 -5.97 -10.33 1.09
CA PRO A 48 -5.83 -11.21 2.25
C PRO A 48 -7.18 -11.65 2.83
N GLY A 49 -7.27 -12.91 3.26
CA GLY A 49 -8.51 -13.50 3.76
C GLY A 49 -9.05 -12.81 5.01
N TRP A 50 -8.17 -12.33 5.90
CA TRP A 50 -8.56 -11.60 7.11
C TRP A 50 -9.31 -10.29 6.82
N TRP A 51 -9.02 -9.64 5.69
CA TRP A 51 -9.69 -8.40 5.26
C TRP A 51 -11.08 -8.67 4.68
N LEU A 52 -11.25 -9.80 3.98
CA LEU A 52 -12.52 -10.20 3.38
C LEU A 52 -13.53 -10.65 4.46
N LYS A 53 -13.07 -11.38 5.47
CA LYS A 53 -13.91 -11.96 6.52
C LYS A 53 -14.51 -10.90 7.47
N ASN A 54 -13.77 -9.85 7.81
CA ASN A 54 -14.15 -8.93 8.89
C ASN A 54 -14.65 -7.57 8.36
N ALA A 55 -15.97 -7.40 8.23
CA ALA A 55 -16.58 -6.14 7.81
C ALA A 55 -16.30 -4.97 8.77
N ALA A 56 -16.36 -5.23 10.09
CA ALA A 56 -16.07 -4.25 11.13
C ALA A 56 -14.63 -3.73 11.02
N LEU A 57 -13.66 -4.62 10.76
CA LEU A 57 -12.25 -4.25 10.59
C LEU A 57 -12.07 -3.28 9.41
N ARG A 58 -12.79 -3.48 8.31
CA ARG A 58 -12.72 -2.56 7.16
C ARG A 58 -13.20 -1.15 7.49
N ILE A 59 -14.28 -1.06 8.28
CA ILE A 59 -14.82 0.23 8.73
C ILE A 59 -13.83 0.88 9.69
N MET A 60 -13.33 0.13 10.68
CA MET A 60 -12.33 0.60 11.64
C MET A 60 -11.07 1.12 10.94
N VAL A 61 -10.51 0.38 9.99
CA VAL A 61 -9.29 0.79 9.27
C VAL A 61 -9.50 2.07 8.48
N ARG A 62 -10.68 2.23 7.83
CA ARG A 62 -11.03 3.48 7.13
C ARG A 62 -11.20 4.65 8.09
N PHE A 63 -11.87 4.41 9.20
CA PHE A 63 -12.12 5.43 10.22
C PHE A 63 -10.81 5.90 10.86
N VAL A 64 -9.94 4.97 11.29
CA VAL A 64 -8.63 5.29 11.86
C VAL A 64 -7.74 6.01 10.84
N LEU A 65 -7.76 5.60 9.57
CA LEU A 65 -7.02 6.29 8.51
C LEU A 65 -7.49 7.74 8.35
N LEU A 66 -8.81 7.96 8.31
CA LEU A 66 -9.38 9.30 8.19
C LEU A 66 -9.05 10.15 9.42
N LEU A 67 -9.17 9.58 10.61
CA LEU A 67 -8.84 10.22 11.88
C LEU A 67 -7.35 10.60 11.94
N LEU A 68 -6.45 9.72 11.52
CA LEU A 68 -5.01 10.01 11.44
C LEU A 68 -4.72 11.12 10.42
N CYS A 69 -5.38 11.15 9.26
CA CYS A 69 -5.23 12.24 8.29
C CYS A 69 -5.66 13.59 8.88
N VAL A 70 -6.81 13.63 9.57
CA VAL A 70 -7.33 14.85 10.20
C VAL A 70 -6.40 15.31 11.33
N LEU A 71 -5.96 14.40 12.19
CA LEU A 71 -5.03 14.73 13.28
C LEU A 71 -3.68 15.19 12.76
N ALA A 72 -3.11 14.53 11.75
CA ALA A 72 -1.83 14.91 11.15
C ALA A 72 -1.93 16.29 10.50
N ALA A 73 -3.03 16.58 9.79
CA ALA A 73 -3.29 17.88 9.19
C ALA A 73 -3.48 18.97 10.26
N LEU A 74 -4.24 18.70 11.31
CA LEU A 74 -4.49 19.63 12.41
C LEU A 74 -3.21 19.94 13.18
N SER A 75 -2.41 18.92 13.50
CA SER A 75 -1.14 19.10 14.19
C SER A 75 -0.14 19.86 13.33
N SER A 76 0.00 19.51 12.04
CA SER A 76 0.95 20.19 11.15
C SER A 76 0.55 21.66 10.91
N SER A 77 -0.74 21.93 10.73
CA SER A 77 -1.25 23.30 10.57
C SER A 77 -1.13 24.11 11.87
N ALA A 78 -1.34 23.50 13.05
CA ALA A 78 -1.13 24.15 14.33
C ALA A 78 0.35 24.51 14.57
N THR A 79 1.28 23.62 14.21
CA THR A 79 2.72 23.89 14.30
C THR A 79 3.13 25.02 13.34
N LEU A 80 2.63 25.02 12.10
CA LEU A 80 2.90 26.10 11.13
C LEU A 80 2.30 27.44 11.56
N TYR A 81 1.09 27.43 12.12
CA TYR A 81 0.44 28.64 12.66
C TYR A 81 1.17 29.19 13.89
N TRP A 82 1.71 28.32 14.74
CA TRP A 82 2.55 28.73 15.87
C TRP A 82 3.86 29.42 15.42
N LEU A 83 4.48 28.92 14.34
CA LEU A 83 5.68 29.53 13.74
C LEU A 83 5.39 30.87 13.04
N TYR A 84 4.21 31.02 12.43
CA TYR A 84 3.83 32.24 11.72
C TYR A 84 2.35 32.59 11.97
N PRO A 85 2.05 33.24 13.12
CA PRO A 85 0.69 33.59 13.49
C PRO A 85 0.24 34.84 12.72
N VAL A 86 -0.55 34.65 11.65
CA VAL A 86 -1.07 35.75 10.81
C VAL A 86 -2.55 36.01 11.06
N SER A 87 -3.41 35.05 10.69
CA SER A 87 -4.85 35.19 10.78
C SER A 87 -5.53 33.83 10.92
N ALA A 88 -6.75 33.79 11.47
CA ALA A 88 -7.52 32.55 11.56
C ALA A 88 -7.80 31.90 10.19
N TYR A 89 -7.96 32.72 9.14
CA TYR A 89 -8.11 32.24 7.76
C TYR A 89 -6.85 31.52 7.25
N TRP A 90 -5.67 31.96 7.69
CA TRP A 90 -4.40 31.31 7.36
C TRP A 90 -4.30 29.89 7.93
N PHE A 91 -4.77 29.69 9.17
CA PHE A 91 -4.83 28.35 9.77
C PHE A 91 -5.73 27.39 8.98
N VAL A 92 -6.92 27.84 8.57
CA VAL A 92 -7.84 27.02 7.77
C VAL A 92 -7.24 26.68 6.40
N PHE A 93 -6.58 27.64 5.76
CA PHE A 93 -5.89 27.41 4.49
C PHE A 93 -4.77 26.37 4.62
N LEU A 94 -3.93 26.49 5.65
CA LEU A 94 -2.87 25.52 5.93
C LEU A 94 -3.45 24.13 6.23
N PHE A 95 -4.50 24.04 7.05
CA PHE A 95 -5.15 22.78 7.36
C PHE A 95 -5.66 22.07 6.10
N LEU A 96 -6.37 22.79 5.23
CA LEU A 96 -6.85 22.24 3.95
C LEU A 96 -5.70 21.83 3.03
N GLY A 97 -4.65 22.65 2.93
CA GLY A 97 -3.46 22.34 2.14
C GLY A 97 -2.78 21.04 2.59
N VAL A 98 -2.58 20.87 3.90
CA VAL A 98 -1.97 19.66 4.47
C VAL A 98 -2.90 18.45 4.31
N LEU A 99 -4.22 18.62 4.46
CA LEU A 99 -5.19 17.55 4.25
C LEU A 99 -5.14 17.01 2.81
N ILE A 100 -4.99 17.90 1.82
CA ILE A 100 -4.83 17.53 0.41
C ILE A 100 -3.51 16.77 0.20
N LEU A 101 -2.42 17.23 0.84
CA LEU A 101 -1.10 16.59 0.79
C LEU A 101 -1.06 15.21 1.46
N ALA A 102 -1.97 14.90 2.40
CA ALA A 102 -2.04 13.56 3.00
C ALA A 102 -2.41 12.46 1.98
N ARG A 103 -3.20 12.79 0.95
CA ARG A 103 -3.62 11.83 -0.09
C ARG A 103 -2.46 11.18 -0.85
N PRO A 104 -1.54 11.94 -1.49
CA PRO A 104 -0.44 11.33 -2.22
C PRO A 104 0.48 10.49 -1.32
N VAL A 105 0.71 10.90 -0.07
CA VAL A 105 1.51 10.14 0.89
C VAL A 105 0.88 8.80 1.21
N VAL A 106 -0.42 8.79 1.56
CA VAL A 106 -1.15 7.54 1.84
C VAL A 106 -1.16 6.62 0.62
N ASN A 107 -1.41 7.16 -0.57
CA ASN A 107 -1.37 6.40 -1.82
C ASN A 107 0.01 5.81 -2.10
N PHE A 108 1.08 6.57 -1.86
CA PHE A 108 2.46 6.10 -2.02
C PHE A 108 2.76 4.93 -1.09
N SER A 109 2.37 5.03 0.18
CA SER A 109 2.58 3.97 1.18
C SER A 109 1.84 2.69 0.82
N MET A 110 0.58 2.79 0.37
CA MET A 110 -0.23 1.63 -0.02
C MET A 110 0.27 0.96 -1.31
N ARG A 111 0.87 1.72 -2.23
CA ARG A 111 1.43 1.19 -3.49
C ARG A 111 2.55 0.19 -3.28
N PHE A 112 3.24 0.21 -2.14
CA PHE A 112 4.36 -0.69 -1.87
C PHE A 112 3.95 -2.17 -1.97
N VAL A 113 2.85 -2.56 -1.30
CA VAL A 113 2.38 -3.95 -1.32
C VAL A 113 1.91 -4.36 -2.71
N TYR A 114 1.25 -3.44 -3.42
CA TYR A 114 0.85 -3.68 -4.81
C TYR A 114 2.04 -3.94 -5.73
N ARG A 115 3.17 -3.23 -5.56
CA ARG A 115 4.39 -3.49 -6.33
C ARG A 115 4.96 -4.87 -6.03
N LEU A 116 5.02 -5.27 -4.75
CA LEU A 116 5.45 -6.61 -4.38
C LEU A 116 4.59 -7.71 -5.02
N GLU A 117 3.27 -7.53 -5.04
CA GLU A 117 2.37 -8.48 -5.72
C GLU A 117 2.60 -8.50 -7.24
N LEU A 118 2.84 -7.32 -7.84
CA LEU A 118 3.11 -7.19 -9.26
C LEU A 118 4.40 -7.94 -9.65
N ASP A 119 5.49 -7.72 -8.91
CA ASP A 119 6.77 -8.37 -9.17
C ASP A 119 6.66 -9.89 -9.02
N ALA A 120 5.97 -10.35 -7.97
CA ALA A 120 5.73 -11.77 -7.73
C ALA A 120 4.85 -12.41 -8.81
N TYR A 121 3.83 -11.69 -9.31
CA TYR A 121 2.99 -12.15 -10.41
C TYR A 121 3.78 -12.32 -11.71
N PHE A 122 4.61 -11.34 -12.09
CA PHE A 122 5.41 -11.43 -13.30
C PHE A 122 6.49 -12.51 -13.23
N LEU A 123 7.04 -12.76 -12.05
CA LEU A 123 7.96 -13.88 -11.84
C LEU A 123 7.25 -15.23 -12.05
N GLU A 124 6.05 -15.41 -11.53
CA GLU A 124 5.25 -16.62 -11.80
C GLU A 124 4.89 -16.73 -13.28
N TYR A 125 4.52 -15.63 -13.93
CA TYR A 125 4.25 -15.61 -15.37
C TYR A 125 5.46 -16.07 -16.19
N ARG A 126 6.67 -15.59 -15.87
CA ARG A 126 7.89 -16.02 -16.58
C ARG A 126 8.20 -17.50 -16.34
N LYS A 127 8.05 -17.99 -15.10
CA LYS A 127 8.24 -19.42 -14.79
C LYS A 127 7.28 -20.30 -15.58
N GLN A 128 6.02 -19.90 -15.70
CA GLN A 128 5.03 -20.63 -16.49
C GLN A 128 5.37 -20.60 -17.97
N SER A 129 5.76 -19.44 -18.52
CA SER A 129 6.23 -19.33 -19.92
C SER A 129 7.37 -20.31 -20.19
N GLU A 130 8.44 -20.25 -19.38
CA GLU A 130 9.61 -21.12 -19.54
C GLU A 130 9.26 -22.61 -19.41
N PHE A 131 8.30 -22.96 -18.56
CA PHE A 131 7.84 -24.34 -18.40
C PHE A 131 7.13 -24.85 -19.65
N TYR A 132 6.20 -24.07 -20.21
CA TYR A 132 5.44 -24.46 -21.39
C TYR A 132 6.26 -24.40 -22.69
N ASP A 133 7.20 -23.46 -22.78
CA ASP A 133 8.16 -23.38 -23.88
C ASP A 133 9.04 -24.65 -23.91
N LYS A 134 9.54 -25.09 -22.74
CA LYS A 134 10.31 -26.34 -22.62
C LYS A 134 9.46 -27.60 -22.85
N ALA A 135 8.17 -27.54 -22.54
CA ALA A 135 7.23 -28.63 -22.79
C ALA A 135 6.82 -28.75 -24.27
N GLY A 136 7.25 -27.82 -25.14
CA GLY A 136 6.95 -27.86 -26.59
C GLY A 136 5.51 -27.48 -26.94
N HIS A 137 4.77 -26.91 -25.99
CA HIS A 137 3.38 -26.48 -26.16
C HIS A 137 3.23 -25.03 -25.71
N PRO A 138 3.69 -24.05 -26.52
CA PRO A 138 3.52 -22.65 -26.18
C PRO A 138 2.03 -22.33 -26.11
N LEU A 139 1.58 -21.84 -24.95
CA LEU A 139 0.21 -21.37 -24.78
C LEU A 139 0.04 -19.96 -25.34
N SER A 140 -1.19 -19.63 -25.71
CA SER A 140 -1.59 -18.24 -25.95
C SER A 140 -1.35 -17.40 -24.70
N ASP A 141 -0.94 -16.15 -24.88
CA ASP A 141 -0.69 -15.20 -23.78
C ASP A 141 -1.88 -15.07 -22.81
N TYR A 142 -3.10 -15.21 -23.34
CA TYR A 142 -4.32 -15.14 -22.54
C TYR A 142 -4.46 -16.34 -21.59
N ASP A 143 -4.20 -17.54 -22.10
CA ASP A 143 -4.28 -18.78 -21.30
C ASP A 143 -3.12 -18.83 -20.30
N LEU A 144 -1.93 -18.43 -20.73
CA LEU A 144 -0.76 -18.31 -19.85
C LEU A 144 -1.02 -17.32 -18.70
N ALA A 145 -1.61 -16.16 -18.99
CA ALA A 145 -2.00 -15.19 -17.98
C ALA A 145 -3.05 -15.73 -17.01
N GLY A 146 -4.02 -16.53 -17.51
CA GLY A 146 -5.01 -17.22 -16.71
C GLY A 146 -4.40 -18.25 -15.75
N HIS A 147 -3.52 -19.11 -16.26
CA HIS A 147 -2.79 -20.11 -15.47
C HIS A 147 -1.89 -19.46 -14.42
N ALA A 148 -1.12 -18.44 -14.82
CA ALA A 148 -0.26 -17.69 -13.91
C ALA A 148 -1.08 -16.98 -12.81
N ALA A 149 -2.21 -16.36 -13.16
CA ALA A 149 -3.09 -15.73 -12.17
C ALA A 149 -3.68 -16.73 -11.19
N TRP A 150 -4.06 -17.93 -11.66
CA TRP A 150 -4.56 -18.99 -10.80
C TRP A 150 -3.46 -19.52 -9.86
N ALA A 151 -2.28 -19.86 -10.40
CA ALA A 151 -1.15 -20.36 -9.63
C ALA A 151 -0.68 -19.34 -8.58
N PHE A 152 -0.59 -18.07 -8.96
CA PHE A 152 -0.27 -16.97 -8.06
C PHE A 152 -1.27 -16.86 -6.91
N ARG A 153 -2.57 -16.90 -7.20
CA ARG A 153 -3.62 -16.81 -6.17
C ARG A 153 -3.63 -18.02 -5.25
N ASP A 154 -3.41 -19.22 -5.76
CA ASP A 154 -3.32 -20.43 -4.94
C ASP A 154 -2.10 -20.37 -3.98
N ALA A 155 -0.93 -19.95 -4.50
CA ALA A 155 0.26 -19.75 -3.68
C ALA A 155 0.06 -18.68 -2.60
N MET A 156 -0.58 -17.56 -2.94
CA MET A 156 -0.92 -16.51 -1.97
C MET A 156 -1.93 -16.98 -0.92
N HIS A 157 -2.91 -17.79 -1.30
CA HIS A 157 -3.88 -18.35 -0.37
C HIS A 157 -3.22 -19.33 0.62
N LYS A 158 -2.31 -20.19 0.16
CA LYS A 158 -1.50 -21.07 1.02
C LYS A 158 -0.62 -20.26 1.97
N ALA A 159 0.06 -19.23 1.46
CA ALA A 159 0.91 -18.36 2.27
C ALA A 159 0.13 -17.56 3.34
N ASP A 160 -1.10 -17.13 3.04
CA ASP A 160 -2.00 -16.47 4.01
C ASP A 160 -2.46 -17.47 5.09
N ALA A 161 -2.80 -18.70 4.71
CA ALA A 161 -3.17 -19.77 5.65
C ALA A 161 -2.03 -20.09 6.64
N GLU A 162 -0.77 -20.04 6.19
CA GLU A 162 0.42 -20.24 7.02
C GLU A 162 0.86 -18.98 7.80
N LYS A 163 0.14 -17.85 7.69
CA LYS A 163 0.51 -16.54 8.26
C LYS A 163 1.88 -16.02 7.77
N ARG A 164 2.35 -16.48 6.60
CA ARG A 164 3.65 -16.13 6.01
C ARG A 164 3.53 -15.25 4.77
N PHE A 165 2.34 -14.71 4.50
CA PHE A 165 2.03 -13.87 3.33
C PHE A 165 3.10 -12.82 2.99
N PHE A 166 3.46 -11.94 3.94
CA PHE A 166 4.46 -10.90 3.69
C PHE A 166 5.88 -11.45 3.47
N LYS A 167 6.23 -12.56 4.13
CA LYS A 167 7.53 -13.21 3.96
C LYS A 167 7.62 -13.79 2.55
N TYR A 168 6.58 -14.50 2.11
CA TYR A 168 6.48 -15.06 0.77
C TYR A 168 6.55 -13.98 -0.32
N LEU A 169 5.78 -12.89 -0.19
CA LEU A 169 5.84 -11.76 -1.13
C LEU A 169 7.23 -11.14 -1.23
N LYS A 170 7.90 -10.95 -0.11
CA LYS A 170 9.26 -10.40 -0.07
C LYS A 170 10.27 -11.34 -0.74
N GLU A 171 10.17 -12.64 -0.49
CA GLU A 171 11.03 -13.65 -1.11
C GLU A 171 10.83 -13.71 -2.63
N MET A 172 9.58 -13.69 -3.11
CA MET A 172 9.27 -13.71 -4.53
C MET A 172 9.74 -12.44 -5.25
N SER A 173 9.51 -11.27 -4.65
CA SER A 173 10.00 -10.00 -5.20
C SER A 173 11.54 -9.98 -5.27
N ASN A 174 12.23 -10.47 -4.23
CA ASN A 174 13.70 -10.60 -4.26
C ASN A 174 14.19 -11.54 -5.37
N GLN A 175 13.49 -12.66 -5.60
CA GLN A 175 13.80 -13.57 -6.71
C GLN A 175 13.57 -12.91 -8.07
N ALA A 176 12.53 -12.07 -8.21
CA ALA A 176 12.27 -11.33 -9.43
C ALA A 176 13.44 -10.40 -9.75
N PHE A 177 13.85 -9.57 -8.79
CA PHE A 177 15.01 -8.68 -8.94
C PHE A 177 16.31 -9.43 -9.21
N ALA A 178 16.55 -10.58 -8.57
CA ALA A 178 17.74 -11.39 -8.80
C ALA A 178 17.77 -11.94 -10.23
N SER A 179 16.62 -12.39 -10.73
CA SER A 179 16.52 -12.96 -12.08
C SER A 179 16.66 -11.91 -13.18
N GLU A 180 16.24 -10.67 -12.93
CA GLU A 180 16.40 -9.54 -13.84
C GLU A 180 17.86 -9.06 -13.91
N LYS A 181 18.59 -9.13 -12.78
CA LYS A 181 20.04 -8.87 -12.75
C LYS A 181 20.87 -9.97 -13.43
N GLY A 182 20.43 -11.22 -13.38
CA GLY A 182 21.11 -12.35 -14.01
C GLY A 182 20.95 -12.41 -15.54
N SER A 183 19.99 -11.67 -16.11
CA SER A 183 19.71 -11.64 -17.55
C SER A 183 20.37 -10.47 -18.30
N LEU A 184 21.14 -9.62 -17.60
CA LEU A 184 21.94 -8.58 -18.25
C LEU A 184 23.21 -9.23 -18.82
N PRO A 185 23.43 -9.24 -20.15
CA PRO A 185 24.70 -9.64 -20.71
C PRO A 185 25.76 -8.61 -20.29
N CYS A 186 26.89 -9.09 -19.75
CA CYS A 186 28.13 -8.33 -19.74
C CYS A 186 28.57 -8.01 -21.18
#